data_AF-A0A9E5HX45-F1
#
_entry.id   AF-A0A9E5HX45-F1
#
_cell.length_a   1.000
_cell.length_b   1.000
_cell.length_c   1.000
_cell.angle_alpha   90.00
_cell.angle_beta   90.00
_cell.angle_gamma   90.00
#
_symmetry.space_group_name_H-M   'P 1'
#
loop_
_entity.id
_entity.type
_entity.pdbx_description
1 polymer ?
#
loop_
_entity_poly.entity_id
_entity_poly.type
_entity_poly.pdbx_seq_one_letter_code
_entity_poly.pdbx_strand_id
1 'polypeptide(L)' 'MEKLDFYINGTWVRPSGVETLDVINPASEEKVTKISLGDATHVNEAVTAA' A
#
# COMPACT_ATOMS: atom_id res chain seq x y z
N MET A 1 0.82 11.61 8.12
CA MET A 1 2.05 11.00 7.56
C MET A 1 1.58 9.82 6.72
N GLU A 2 1.61 9.95 5.40
CA GLU A 2 1.13 8.89 4.49
C GLU A 2 2.12 7.72 4.53
N LYS A 3 1.61 6.48 4.67
CA LYS A 3 2.42 5.26 4.62
C LYS A 3 2.05 4.50 3.36
N LEU A 4 2.90 4.63 2.35
CA LEU A 4 2.66 4.10 1.01
C LEU A 4 3.51 2.87 0.69
N ASP A 5 4.49 2.55 1.54
CA ASP A 5 5.39 1.42 1.35
C ASP A 5 4.75 0.09 1.78
N PHE A 6 5.04 -0.97 1.04
CA PHE A 6 4.67 -2.34 1.43
C PHE A 6 5.69 -2.89 2.42
N TYR A 7 5.25 -3.77 3.32
CA TYR A 7 6.17 -4.45 4.23
C TYR A 7 6.42 -5.88 3.73
N ILE A 8 7.60 -6.11 3.17
CA ILE A 8 7.99 -7.38 2.53
C ILE A 8 9.37 -7.76 3.04
N ASN A 9 9.55 -9.04 3.42
CA ASN A 9 10.81 -9.60 3.90
C ASN A 9 11.47 -8.80 5.05
N GLY A 10 10.66 -8.34 6.01
CA GLY A 10 11.16 -7.57 7.15
C GLY A 10 11.50 -6.11 6.85
N THR A 11 11.27 -5.63 5.63
CA THR A 11 11.67 -4.29 5.16
C THR A 11 10.51 -3.51 4.56
N TRP A 12 10.58 -2.18 4.61
CA TRP A 12 9.67 -1.29 3.88
C TRP A 12 10.13 -1.18 2.43
N VAL A 13 9.30 -1.63 1.50
CA VAL A 13 9.53 -1.66 0.06
C VAL A 13 8.63 -0.63 -0.59
N ARG A 14 9.24 0.32 -1.33
CA ARG A 14 8.50 1.36 -2.04
C ARG A 14 7.72 0.74 -3.20
N PRO A 15 6.44 1.09 -3.40
CA PRO A 15 5.67 0.60 -4.53
C PRO A 15 6.35 0.98 -5.86
N SER A 16 6.39 0.03 -6.80
CA SER A 16 6.90 0.26 -8.15
C SER A 16 5.93 1.08 -9.02
N GLY A 17 4.66 1.20 -8.60
CA GLY A 17 3.61 1.99 -9.23
C GLY A 17 3.20 3.23 -8.42
N VAL A 18 2.52 4.17 -9.09
CA VAL A 18 1.97 5.42 -8.50
C VAL A 18 0.49 5.34 -8.17
N GLU A 19 -0.17 4.20 -8.42
CA GLU A 19 -1.59 4.09 -8.18
C GLU A 19 -1.89 4.04 -6.67
N THR A 20 -2.79 4.92 -6.26
CA THR A 20 -3.10 5.13 -4.85
C THR A 20 -4.60 5.26 -4.65
N LEU A 21 -5.09 4.80 -3.52
CA LEU A 21 -6.50 4.84 -3.14
C LEU A 21 -6.70 5.65 -1.87
N ASP A 22 -7.69 6.52 -1.88
CA ASP A 22 -8.06 7.31 -0.71
C ASP A 22 -8.87 6.46 0.28
N VAL A 23 -8.49 6.56 1.55
CA VAL A 23 -9.21 5.89 2.66
C VAL A 23 -10.21 6.87 3.22
N ILE A 24 -11.49 6.55 3.08
CA ILE A 24 -12.61 7.39 3.48
C ILE A 24 -13.15 6.96 4.84
N ASN A 25 -13.43 7.92 5.71
CA ASN A 25 -14.11 7.68 6.98
C ASN A 25 -15.60 7.39 6.70
N PRO A 26 -16.12 6.20 7.03
CA PRO A 26 -17.53 5.87 6.77
C PRO A 26 -18.51 6.70 7.60
N ALA A 27 -18.08 7.35 8.69
CA ALA A 27 -18.95 8.16 9.55
C ALA A 27 -19.09 9.62 9.08
N SER A 28 -18.09 10.16 8.38
CA SER A 28 -18.08 11.56 7.91
C SER A 28 -17.95 11.72 6.39
N GLU A 29 -17.71 10.64 5.66
CA GLU A 29 -17.39 10.61 4.22
C GLU A 29 -16.13 11.43 3.83
N GLU A 30 -15.32 11.81 4.81
CA GLU A 30 -14.08 12.56 4.58
C GLU A 30 -12.88 11.64 4.36
N LYS A 31 -11.91 12.11 3.56
CA LYS A 31 -10.63 11.44 3.37
C LYS A 31 -9.75 11.53 4.62
N VAL A 32 -9.29 10.39 5.11
CA VAL A 32 -8.42 10.29 6.29
C VAL A 32 -6.95 10.08 5.91
N THR A 33 -6.69 9.27 4.87
CA THR A 33 -5.34 8.96 4.40
C THR A 33 -5.39 8.40 2.97
N LYS A 34 -4.26 7.91 2.48
CA LYS A 34 -4.08 7.26 1.19
C LYS A 34 -3.21 6.00 1.36
N ILE A 35 -3.48 4.98 0.56
CA ILE A 35 -2.68 3.75 0.46
C ILE A 35 -2.24 3.51 -0.98
N SER A 36 -1.15 2.77 -1.17
CA SER A 36 -0.72 2.31 -2.49
C SER A 36 -1.49 1.07 -2.91
N LEU A 37 -1.85 0.99 -4.19
CA LEU A 37 -2.41 -0.22 -4.77
C LEU A 37 -1.27 -1.12 -5.27
N GLY A 38 -1.23 -2.35 -4.75
CA GLY A 38 -0.25 -3.35 -5.15
C GLY A 38 -0.62 -3.99 -6.49
N ASP A 39 0.40 -4.42 -7.21
CA ASP A 39 0.27 -5.19 -8.45
C ASP A 39 0.81 -6.62 -8.26
N ALA A 40 0.83 -7.40 -9.35
CA ALA A 40 1.34 -8.77 -9.34
C ALA A 40 2.82 -8.87 -8.90
N THR A 41 3.63 -7.83 -9.13
CA THR A 41 5.05 -7.82 -8.75
C THR A 41 5.18 -7.83 -7.23
N HIS A 42 4.46 -6.95 -6.55
CA HIS A 42 4.47 -6.87 -5.09
C HIS A 42 3.98 -8.17 -4.44
N VAL A 43 2.97 -8.81 -5.05
CA VAL A 43 2.46 -10.12 -4.59
C VAL A 43 3.54 -11.20 -4.76
N ASN A 44 4.20 -11.26 -5.91
CA ASN A 44 5.25 -12.25 -6.17
C ASN A 44 6.46 -12.07 -5.22
N GLU A 45 6.86 -10.84 -4.93
CA GLU A 45 7.93 -10.54 -3.95
C GLU A 45 7.53 -11.00 -2.54
N ALA A 46 6.30 -10.71 -2.12
CA ALA A 46 5.78 -11.13 -0.83
C ALA A 46 5.71 -12.66 -0.69
N VAL A 47 5.25 -13.36 -1.74
CA VAL A 47 5.18 -14.83 -1.77
C VAL A 47 6.58 -15.46 -1.75
N THR A 48 7.54 -14.89 -2.47
CA THR A 48 8.93 -15.40 -2.49
C THR A 48 9.63 -15.27 -1.14
N ALA A 49 9.21 -14.31 -0.32
CA ALA A 49 9.80 -14.04 1.00
C ALA A 49 9.16 -14.82 2.16
N ALA A 50 8.05 -15.53 1.93
CA ALA A 50 7.28 -16.27 2.96
C ALA A 50 7.81 -17.70 3.17
#